data_AF-A0A9N9JRM3-F1
#
_entry.id   AF-A0A9N9JRM3-F1
#
_cell.length_a   1.000
_cell.length_b   1.000
_cell.length_c   1.000
_cell.angle_alpha   90.00
_cell.angle_beta   90.00
_cell.angle_gamma   90.00
#
_symmetry.space_group_name_H-M   'P 1'
#
loop_
_entity.id
_entity.type
_entity.pdbx_description
1 polymer ?
#
loop_
_entity_poly.entity_id
_entity_poly.type
_entity_poly.pdbx_seq_one_letter_code
_entity_poly.pdbx_strand_id
1 'polypeptide(L)'
;ATKPTPAKILPPKKNEIEKLVIAYNNLQRQAMNTRDKFHQKLATTLMEIEEIREEIYNFECQSSIKLHGILEEIEICNNLHSDSKELANYIASLRTKATEEEEVKNETLELMQIELGLLIRKYLELEEREMRAWHKALIDIKRVQSQLARATNWALQLSKK
;
A
#
# COMPACT_ATOMS: atom_id res chain seq x y z
N ALA A 1 -54.47 -18.92 26.63
CA ALA A 1 -53.15 -18.38 26.26
C ALA A 1 -53.00 -16.99 26.89
N THR A 2 -52.19 -16.88 27.93
CA THR A 2 -51.82 -15.59 28.55
C THR A 2 -50.92 -14.82 27.58
N LYS A 3 -51.31 -13.59 27.22
CA LYS A 3 -50.46 -12.69 26.42
C LYS A 3 -49.15 -12.44 27.18
N PRO A 4 -47.98 -12.42 26.50
CA PRO A 4 -46.73 -12.07 27.15
C PRO A 4 -46.81 -10.61 27.59
N THR A 5 -46.61 -10.39 28.89
CA THR A 5 -46.47 -9.05 29.48
C THR A 5 -45.28 -8.36 28.81
N PRO A 6 -45.42 -7.13 28.28
CA PRO A 6 -44.29 -6.41 27.71
C PRO A 6 -43.23 -6.23 28.79
N ALA A 7 -41.99 -6.65 28.51
CA ALA A 7 -40.87 -6.41 29.41
C ALA A 7 -40.82 -4.90 29.72
N LYS A 8 -40.96 -4.54 31.00
CA LYS A 8 -40.81 -3.17 31.48
C LYS A 8 -39.40 -2.71 31.11
N ILE A 9 -39.30 -1.80 30.13
CA ILE A 9 -38.04 -1.17 29.76
C ILE A 9 -37.63 -0.31 30.95
N LEU A 10 -36.59 -0.74 31.66
CA LEU A 10 -36.08 -0.05 32.83
C LEU A 10 -35.46 1.31 32.42
N PRO A 11 -35.59 2.33 33.28
CA PRO A 11 -34.98 3.63 33.07
C PRO A 11 -33.45 3.55 32.95
N PRO A 12 -32.82 4.08 31.87
CA PRO A 12 -31.38 4.31 31.89
C PRO A 12 -31.03 5.28 33.02
N LYS A 13 -30.05 4.90 33.84
CA LYS A 13 -29.59 5.74 34.95
C LYS A 13 -28.86 6.96 34.35
N LYS A 14 -28.88 8.12 35.02
CA LYS A 14 -28.20 9.36 34.54
C LYS A 14 -26.74 9.12 34.11
N ASN A 15 -26.03 8.21 34.81
CA ASN A 15 -24.66 7.79 34.51
C ASN A 15 -24.50 6.98 33.20
N GLU A 16 -25.58 6.57 32.55
CA GLU A 16 -25.56 5.72 31.35
C GLU A 16 -25.42 6.55 30.07
N ILE A 17 -26.06 7.72 29.99
CA ILE A 17 -25.88 8.67 28.89
C ILE A 17 -24.43 9.17 28.87
N GLU A 18 -23.87 9.56 30.02
CA GLU A 18 -22.47 10.00 30.13
C GLU A 18 -21.49 8.90 29.70
N LYS A 19 -21.72 7.65 30.12
CA LYS A 19 -20.91 6.50 29.68
C LYS A 19 -20.98 6.29 28.17
N LEU A 20 -22.17 6.42 27.56
CA LEU A 20 -22.35 6.28 26.12
C LEU A 20 -21.67 7.42 25.34
N VAL A 21 -21.72 8.66 25.84
CA VAL A 21 -20.98 9.80 25.25
C VAL A 21 -19.47 9.59 25.32
N ILE A 22 -18.96 9.14 26.47
CA ILE A 22 -17.53 8.82 26.63
C ILE A 22 -17.12 7.70 25.66
N ALA A 23 -17.92 6.62 25.58
CA ALA A 23 -17.67 5.52 24.67
C ALA A 23 -17.67 5.97 23.20
N TYR A 24 -18.62 6.82 22.81
CA TYR A 24 -18.69 7.39 21.47
C TYR A 24 -17.44 8.20 21.12
N ASN A 25 -17.04 9.14 21.98
CA ASN A 25 -15.86 9.99 21.76
C ASN A 25 -14.57 9.16 21.71
N ASN A 26 -14.45 8.14 22.56
CA ASN A 26 -13.31 7.23 22.56
C ASN A 26 -13.22 6.42 21.25
N LEU A 27 -14.35 5.88 20.77
CA LEU A 27 -14.40 5.14 19.51
C LEU A 27 -14.04 6.02 18.31
N GLN A 28 -14.56 7.26 18.25
CA GLN A 28 -14.21 8.21 17.20
C GLN A 28 -12.71 8.52 17.20
N ARG A 29 -12.13 8.80 18.38
CA ARG A 29 -10.71 9.08 18.51
C ARG A 29 -9.85 7.88 18.11
N GLN A 30 -10.22 6.67 18.54
CA GLN A 30 -9.52 5.45 18.14
C GLN A 30 -9.59 5.21 16.63
N ALA A 31 -10.73 5.48 16.00
CA ALA A 31 -10.91 5.34 14.57
C ALA A 31 -10.02 6.33 13.80
N MET A 32 -9.99 7.60 14.21
CA MET A 32 -9.11 8.63 13.63
C MET A 32 -7.63 8.25 13.78
N ASN A 33 -7.19 7.91 15.00
CA ASN A 33 -5.80 7.51 15.24
C ASN A 33 -5.38 6.28 14.43
N THR A 34 -6.31 5.35 14.19
CA THR A 34 -6.05 4.15 13.38
C THR A 34 -5.90 4.52 11.91
N ARG A 35 -6.82 5.33 11.37
CA ARG A 35 -6.76 5.85 10.01
C ARG A 35 -5.45 6.60 9.77
N ASP A 36 -5.09 7.53 10.65
CA ASP A 36 -3.88 8.34 10.49
C ASP A 36 -2.62 7.47 10.48
N LYS A 37 -2.56 6.41 11.30
CA LYS A 37 -1.48 5.41 11.25
C LYS A 37 -1.43 4.63 9.94
N PHE A 38 -2.57 4.27 9.36
CA PHE A 38 -2.61 3.58 8.07
C PHE A 38 -2.19 4.51 6.93
N HIS A 39 -2.72 5.74 6.88
CA HIS A 39 -2.29 6.74 5.90
C HIS A 39 -0.79 7.00 5.95
N GLN A 40 -0.19 7.11 7.14
CA GLN A 40 1.25 7.28 7.26
C GLN A 40 2.01 6.08 6.66
N LYS A 41 1.57 4.85 6.95
CA LYS A 41 2.20 3.64 6.39
C LYS A 41 2.03 3.53 4.88
N LEU A 42 0.85 3.84 4.37
CA LEU A 42 0.55 3.86 2.94
C LEU A 42 1.43 4.89 2.22
N ALA A 43 1.57 6.10 2.79
CA ALA A 43 2.44 7.13 2.24
C ALA A 43 3.91 6.69 2.21
N THR A 44 4.41 6.09 3.29
CA THR A 44 5.77 5.53 3.31
C THR A 44 5.95 4.44 2.26
N THR A 45 5.01 3.48 2.14
CA THR A 45 5.12 2.42 1.13
C THR A 45 5.02 2.96 -0.30
N LEU A 46 4.25 4.03 -0.55
CA LEU A 46 4.23 4.70 -1.85
C LEU A 46 5.57 5.37 -2.18
N MET A 47 6.21 6.00 -1.19
CA MET A 47 7.56 6.54 -1.39
C MET A 47 8.55 5.43 -1.74
N GLU A 48 8.55 4.32 -1.00
CA GLU A 48 9.39 3.14 -1.29
C GLU A 48 9.14 2.62 -2.73
N ILE A 49 7.89 2.60 -3.18
CA ILE A 49 7.52 2.20 -4.55
C ILE A 49 8.12 3.15 -5.59
N GLU A 50 7.99 4.47 -5.39
CA GLU A 50 8.53 5.45 -6.34
C GLU A 50 10.06 5.42 -6.39
N GLU A 51 10.72 5.24 -5.24
CA GLU A 51 12.18 5.09 -5.16
C GLU A 51 12.66 3.90 -6.01
N ILE A 52 12.06 2.71 -5.85
CA ILE A 52 12.43 1.54 -6.66
C ILE A 52 12.11 1.75 -8.14
N ARG A 53 11.00 2.42 -8.48
CA ARG A 53 10.68 2.73 -9.89
C ARG A 53 11.74 3.63 -10.53
N GLU A 54 12.24 4.61 -9.79
CA GLU A 54 13.33 5.48 -10.24
C GLU A 54 14.65 4.71 -10.37
N GLU A 55 14.97 3.84 -9.42
CA GLU A 55 16.15 2.96 -9.48
C GLU A 55 16.12 2.05 -10.71
N ILE A 56 14.98 1.40 -10.99
CA ILE A 56 14.79 0.57 -12.19
C ILE A 56 15.05 1.40 -13.45
N TYR A 57 14.40 2.56 -13.57
CA TYR A 57 14.56 3.43 -14.74
C TYR A 57 16.01 3.86 -14.96
N ASN A 58 16.69 4.28 -13.89
CA ASN A 58 18.09 4.68 -13.94
C ASN A 58 19.00 3.52 -14.35
N PHE A 59 18.74 2.32 -13.82
CA PHE A 59 19.48 1.12 -14.20
C PHE A 59 19.26 0.73 -15.67
N GLU A 60 18.02 0.75 -16.17
CA GLU A 60 17.70 0.49 -17.57
C GLU A 60 18.45 1.46 -18.50
N CYS A 61 18.45 2.74 -18.16
CA CYS A 61 19.14 3.78 -18.92
C CYS A 61 20.66 3.54 -18.95
N GLN A 62 21.28 3.29 -17.80
CA GLN A 62 22.73 3.03 -17.72
C GLN A 62 23.13 1.76 -18.49
N SER A 63 22.37 0.68 -18.34
CA SER A 63 22.62 -0.58 -19.04
C SER A 63 22.45 -0.42 -20.56
N SER A 64 21.44 0.33 -21.00
CA SER A 64 21.26 0.63 -22.42
C SER A 64 22.43 1.42 -23.02
N ILE A 65 22.96 2.41 -22.29
CA ILE A 65 24.13 3.19 -22.74
C ILE A 65 25.35 2.28 -22.92
N LYS A 66 25.61 1.40 -21.95
CA LYS A 66 26.75 0.47 -22.01
C LYS A 66 26.64 -0.50 -23.20
N LEU A 67 25.48 -1.12 -23.38
CA LEU A 67 25.24 -2.04 -24.49
C LEU A 67 25.39 -1.33 -25.84
N HIS A 68 24.84 -0.12 -25.96
CA HIS A 68 24.96 0.67 -27.17
C HIS A 68 26.43 0.97 -27.51
N GLY A 69 27.24 1.35 -26.52
CA GLY A 69 28.68 1.58 -26.73
C GLY A 69 29.43 0.34 -27.23
N ILE A 70 29.09 -0.85 -26.72
CA ILE A 70 29.70 -2.11 -27.21
C ILE A 70 29.28 -2.39 -28.66
N LEU A 71 28.01 -2.15 -29.00
CA LEU A 71 27.49 -2.37 -30.35
C LEU A 71 28.09 -1.40 -31.36
N GLU A 72 28.26 -0.14 -30.99
CA GLU A 72 28.93 0.88 -31.80
C GLU A 72 30.39 0.51 -32.06
N GLU A 73 31.11 0.02 -31.05
CA GLU A 73 32.49 -0.45 -31.21
C GLU A 73 32.58 -1.66 -32.16
N ILE A 74 31.62 -2.60 -32.09
CA ILE A 74 31.51 -3.71 -33.05
C ILE A 74 31.28 -3.18 -34.47
N GLU A 75 30.39 -2.20 -34.65
CA GLU A 75 30.12 -1.59 -35.96
C GLU A 75 31.37 -0.93 -36.54
N ILE A 76 32.08 -0.12 -35.74
CA ILE A 76 33.35 0.50 -36.13
C ILE A 76 34.35 -0.58 -36.56
N CYS A 77 34.52 -1.64 -35.77
CA CYS A 77 35.45 -2.71 -36.09
C CYS A 77 35.10 -3.41 -37.41
N ASN A 78 33.82 -3.69 -37.67
CA ASN A 78 33.38 -4.31 -38.93
C ASN A 78 33.66 -3.40 -40.15
N ASN A 79 33.63 -2.08 -39.98
CA ASN A 79 33.86 -1.11 -41.05
C ASN A 79 35.35 -0.88 -41.37
N LEU A 80 36.29 -1.38 -40.55
CA LEU A 80 37.72 -1.20 -40.78
C LEU A 80 38.28 -2.02 -41.97
N HIS A 81 37.47 -2.85 -42.64
CA HIS A 81 37.84 -3.63 -43.83
C HIS A 81 39.19 -4.36 -43.70
N SER A 82 39.48 -4.91 -42.52
CA SER A 82 40.72 -5.65 -42.24
C SER A 82 40.41 -7.14 -42.06
N ASP A 83 41.05 -8.01 -42.86
CA ASP A 83 41.00 -9.47 -42.70
C ASP A 83 41.98 -9.96 -41.61
N SER A 84 42.11 -9.18 -40.53
CA SER A 84 42.95 -9.56 -39.39
C SER A 84 42.23 -10.55 -38.49
N LYS A 85 42.88 -11.69 -38.21
CA LYS A 85 42.43 -12.65 -37.21
C LYS A 85 42.30 -12.02 -35.82
N GLU A 86 43.13 -11.03 -35.50
CA GLU A 86 43.08 -10.31 -34.22
C GLU A 86 41.81 -9.47 -34.12
N LEU A 87 41.44 -8.78 -35.20
CA LEU A 87 40.20 -8.00 -35.25
C LEU A 87 38.97 -8.90 -35.14
N ALA A 88 38.97 -10.05 -35.82
CA ALA A 88 37.89 -11.04 -35.72
C ALA A 88 37.72 -11.57 -34.28
N ASN A 89 38.84 -11.89 -33.62
CA ASN A 89 38.83 -12.32 -32.22
C ASN A 89 38.33 -11.20 -31.29
N TYR A 90 38.72 -9.96 -31.55
CA TYR A 90 38.27 -8.81 -30.76
C TYR A 90 36.77 -8.57 -30.90
N ILE A 91 36.23 -8.58 -32.13
CA ILE A 91 34.79 -8.50 -32.38
C ILE A 91 34.04 -9.63 -31.67
N ALA A 92 34.56 -10.87 -31.71
CA ALA A 92 33.97 -11.99 -30.99
C ALA A 92 33.93 -11.72 -29.47
N SER A 93 35.01 -11.18 -28.89
CA SER A 93 35.05 -10.82 -27.47
C SER A 93 34.04 -9.73 -27.10
N LEU A 94 33.85 -8.72 -27.96
CA LEU A 94 32.85 -7.67 -27.76
C LEU A 94 31.43 -8.24 -27.80
N ARG A 95 31.14 -9.19 -28.69
CA ARG A 95 29.83 -9.86 -28.77
C ARG A 95 29.54 -10.67 -27.51
N THR A 96 30.54 -11.39 -27.00
CA THR A 96 30.43 -12.09 -25.71
C THR A 96 30.11 -11.10 -24.60
N LYS A 97 30.86 -10.00 -24.50
CA LYS A 97 30.64 -8.95 -23.50
C LYS A 97 29.23 -8.31 -23.59
N ALA A 98 28.74 -8.07 -24.81
CA ALA A 98 27.39 -7.55 -25.01
C ALA A 98 26.32 -8.54 -24.53
N THR A 99 26.55 -9.85 -24.74
CA THR A 99 25.64 -10.90 -24.27
C THR A 99 25.63 -10.96 -22.74
N GLU A 100 26.80 -10.95 -22.13
CA GLU A 100 26.95 -10.93 -20.66
C GLU A 100 26.30 -9.70 -20.02
N GLU A 101 26.46 -8.50 -20.61
CA GLU A 101 25.84 -7.29 -20.07
C GLU A 101 24.29 -7.33 -20.18
N GLU A 102 23.74 -7.90 -21.25
CA GLU A 102 22.30 -8.08 -21.40
C GLU A 102 21.75 -9.13 -20.42
N GLU A 103 22.50 -10.22 -20.16
CA GLU A 103 22.15 -11.20 -19.13
C GLU A 103 22.12 -10.57 -17.74
N VAL A 104 23.18 -9.86 -17.34
CA VAL A 104 23.26 -9.15 -16.06
C VAL A 104 22.13 -8.13 -15.92
N LYS A 105 21.84 -7.38 -16.99
CA LYS A 105 20.72 -6.43 -17.02
C LYS A 105 19.39 -7.15 -16.74
N ASN A 106 19.12 -8.25 -17.43
CA ASN A 106 17.86 -8.97 -17.30
C ASN A 106 17.69 -9.58 -15.90
N GLU A 107 18.72 -10.21 -15.35
CA GLU A 107 18.70 -10.76 -13.98
C GLU A 107 18.48 -9.66 -12.93
N THR A 108 19.17 -8.53 -13.07
CA THR A 108 19.04 -7.41 -12.12
C THR A 108 17.65 -6.79 -12.19
N LEU A 109 17.12 -6.57 -13.39
CA LEU A 109 15.76 -6.05 -13.58
C LEU A 109 14.70 -6.99 -13.02
N GLU A 110 14.86 -8.31 -13.20
CA GLU A 110 13.93 -9.28 -12.62
C GLU A 110 13.88 -9.16 -11.10
N LEU A 111 15.04 -9.08 -10.43
CA LEU A 111 15.11 -8.92 -8.98
C LEU A 111 14.45 -7.62 -8.50
N MET A 112 14.74 -6.49 -9.15
CA MET A 112 14.12 -5.20 -8.81
C MET A 112 12.60 -5.21 -9.06
N GLN A 113 12.12 -5.85 -10.13
CA GLN A 113 10.69 -6.00 -10.41
C GLN A 113 9.97 -6.88 -9.38
N ILE A 114 10.63 -7.93 -8.89
CA ILE A 114 10.11 -8.75 -7.78
C ILE A 114 9.96 -7.87 -6.53
N GLU A 115 10.97 -7.08 -6.18
CA GLU A 115 10.93 -6.19 -5.03
C GLU A 115 9.80 -5.15 -5.13
N LEU A 116 9.68 -4.51 -6.29
CA LEU A 116 8.56 -3.60 -6.61
C LEU A 116 7.20 -4.31 -6.43
N GLY A 117 7.07 -5.54 -6.94
CA GLY A 117 5.87 -6.35 -6.80
C GLY A 117 5.51 -6.65 -5.34
N LEU A 118 6.50 -6.88 -4.48
CA LEU A 118 6.30 -7.09 -3.05
C LEU A 118 5.82 -5.82 -2.35
N LEU A 119 6.37 -4.64 -2.71
CA LEU A 119 5.92 -3.36 -2.17
C LEU A 119 4.48 -3.02 -2.59
N ILE A 120 4.13 -3.24 -3.86
CA ILE A 120 2.77 -3.05 -4.36
C ILE A 120 1.80 -3.97 -3.60
N ARG A 121 2.16 -5.24 -3.38
CA ARG A 121 1.34 -6.15 -2.58
C ARG A 121 1.16 -5.65 -1.14
N LYS A 122 2.25 -5.23 -0.49
CA LYS A 122 2.24 -4.66 0.87
C LYS A 122 1.31 -3.44 0.95
N TYR A 123 1.33 -2.57 -0.06
CA TYR A 123 0.44 -1.41 -0.15
C TYR A 123 -1.03 -1.82 -0.19
N LEU A 124 -1.39 -2.73 -1.11
CA LEU A 124 -2.78 -3.21 -1.25
C LEU A 124 -3.29 -3.90 0.02
N GLU A 125 -2.44 -4.68 0.69
CA GLU A 125 -2.79 -5.30 1.97
C GLU A 125 -3.05 -4.25 3.07
N LEU A 126 -2.30 -3.15 3.07
CA LEU A 126 -2.50 -2.06 4.03
C LEU A 126 -3.83 -1.34 3.77
N GLU A 127 -4.17 -1.06 2.51
CA GLU A 127 -5.46 -0.44 2.14
C GLU A 127 -6.63 -1.33 2.57
N GLU A 128 -6.54 -2.64 2.31
CA GLU A 128 -7.61 -3.58 2.69
C GLU A 128 -7.77 -3.65 4.21
N ARG A 129 -6.67 -3.65 4.97
CA ARG A 129 -6.69 -3.63 6.44
C ARG A 129 -7.29 -2.33 6.97
N GLU A 130 -6.93 -1.19 6.39
CA GLU A 130 -7.50 0.11 6.75
C GLU A 130 -9.01 0.13 6.52
N MET A 131 -9.47 -0.30 5.34
CA MET A 131 -10.89 -0.33 4.98
C MET A 131 -11.69 -1.22 5.93
N ARG A 132 -11.16 -2.40 6.30
CA ARG A 132 -11.80 -3.29 7.29
C ARG A 132 -11.86 -2.65 8.68
N ALA A 133 -10.78 -2.04 9.15
CA ALA A 133 -10.72 -1.39 10.44
C ALA A 133 -11.70 -0.21 10.51
N TRP A 134 -11.76 0.61 9.45
CA TRP A 134 -12.68 1.72 9.32
C TRP A 134 -14.14 1.26 9.29
N HIS A 135 -14.46 0.24 8.50
CA HIS A 135 -15.81 -0.32 8.43
C HIS A 135 -16.30 -0.82 9.80
N LYS A 136 -15.44 -1.54 10.53
CA LYS A 136 -15.74 -1.98 11.90
C LYS A 136 -16.00 -0.81 12.84
N ALA A 137 -15.14 0.22 12.80
CA ALA A 137 -15.30 1.41 13.62
C ALA A 137 -16.63 2.13 13.33
N LEU A 138 -17.03 2.25 12.06
CA LEU A 138 -18.31 2.83 11.67
C LEU A 138 -19.51 2.05 12.24
N ILE A 139 -19.46 0.72 12.23
CA ILE A 139 -20.51 -0.12 12.83
C ILE A 139 -20.60 0.14 14.34
N ASP A 140 -19.47 0.12 15.04
CA ASP A 140 -19.43 0.34 16.49
C ASP A 140 -19.92 1.74 16.87
N ILE A 141 -19.52 2.78 16.11
CA ILE A 141 -19.99 4.15 16.27
C ILE A 141 -21.52 4.24 16.07
N LYS A 142 -22.06 3.66 14.99
CA LYS A 142 -23.51 3.65 14.72
C LYS A 142 -24.30 2.94 15.82
N ARG A 143 -23.74 1.86 16.38
CA ARG A 143 -24.35 1.14 17.51
C ARG A 143 -24.45 2.04 18.74
N VAL A 144 -23.37 2.72 19.10
CA VAL A 144 -23.36 3.64 20.26
C VAL A 144 -24.26 4.84 20.02
N GLN A 145 -24.29 5.42 18.80
CA GLN A 145 -25.22 6.49 18.44
C GLN A 145 -26.68 6.06 18.61
N SER A 146 -27.03 4.85 18.18
CA SER A 146 -28.38 4.30 18.32
C SER A 146 -28.77 4.05 19.80
N GLN A 147 -27.80 3.66 20.64
CA GLN A 147 -28.01 3.55 22.08
C GLN A 147 -28.20 4.93 22.72
N LEU A 148 -27.37 5.90 22.35
CA LEU A 148 -27.46 7.27 22.84
C LEU A 148 -28.80 7.93 22.46
N ALA A 149 -29.24 7.81 21.21
CA ALA A 149 -30.52 8.33 20.76
C ALA A 149 -31.71 7.76 21.56
N ARG A 150 -31.70 6.45 21.83
CA ARG A 150 -32.72 5.80 22.67
C ARG A 150 -32.69 6.32 24.10
N ALA A 151 -31.51 6.43 24.71
CA ALA A 151 -31.36 6.90 26.08
C ALA A 151 -31.79 8.37 26.23
N THR A 152 -31.44 9.23 25.28
CA THR A 152 -31.82 10.65 25.28
C THR A 152 -33.32 10.85 25.04
N ASN A 153 -33.92 10.14 24.09
CA ASN A 153 -35.37 10.19 23.85
C ASN A 153 -36.17 9.76 25.09
N TRP A 154 -35.70 8.72 25.77
CA TRP A 154 -36.33 8.25 26.98
C TRP A 154 -36.22 9.28 28.12
N ALA A 155 -35.05 9.92 28.29
CA ALA A 155 -34.86 10.98 29.28
C ALA A 155 -35.78 12.20 29.02
N LEU A 156 -35.96 12.58 27.74
CA LEU A 156 -36.87 13.66 27.33
C LEU A 156 -38.35 13.33 27.60
N GLN A 157 -38.74 12.06 27.50
CA GLN A 157 -40.11 11.63 27.82
C GLN A 157 -40.40 11.69 29.32
N LEU A 158 -39.39 11.41 30.16
CA LEU A 158 -39.52 11.56 31.61
C LEU A 158 -39.60 13.02 32.04
N SER A 159 -38.84 13.93 31.42
CA SER A 159 -38.86 15.35 31.80
C SER A 159 -40.15 16.08 31.42
N LYS A 160 -41.02 15.45 30.61
CA LYS A 160 -42.34 15.97 30.20
C LYS A 160 -43.50 15.46 31.06
N LYS A 161 -43.23 14.58 32.04
CA LYS A 161 -44.19 14.12 33.05
C LYS A 161 -43.95 14.86 34.36
#